data_AF-A0A952K131-F1
#
_entry.id   AF-A0A952K131-F1
#
_cell.length_a   1.000
_cell.length_b   1.000
_cell.length_c   1.000
_cell.angle_alpha   90.00
_cell.angle_beta   90.00
_cell.angle_gamma   90.00
#
_symmetry.space_group_name_H-M   'P 1'
#
loop_
_entity.id
_entity.type
_entity.pdbx_description
1 polymer ?
#
loop_
_entity_poly.entity_id
_entity_poly.type
_entity_poly.pdbx_seq_one_letter_code
_entity_poly.pdbx_strand_id
1 'polypeptide(L)'
;GATTLMAPVLQIDAIRRVRSVPVRCVQVDNGPHLYLAGRGMVPTHNSTLGLDFLRSCSIKHQMASVIFSLEMSKSEIVMRLLSAEAKIKLSDMRSGRMSDDDWTRLARRMSEISEAPLYIDDSPNLTMMEIRAKARRLSQKAGLKLIVVDYMQLMTSGKKYESRQQEVSDFSRSLKLMAKELDVPVVAISQLNRGPEQRTDKRPMISDLRESGCLTANTRILRADNGAEVTFGELMRTGERPLVWSLDERKRMVARPMTNVFPSGHKEVFKLRLASGREVEATANHPFMTFDGWTPLGELKVGDRLAVPRRVPEPVHTQRLPDDEVILLAHMIGDGSCVKRQPIRYASIDEQNLAAVSKAAQHFGVTAIRDEYAAARVTTLRLPAPYRLTHGKRNPIAAWLDRLGLFGKRSYEKFVPYEIFALPKDQIALFLRHLWATDGSIRW
;
A
#
# COMPACT_ATOMS: atom_id res chain seq x y z
N GLY A 1 25.06 20.57 33.41
CA GLY A 1 24.20 20.65 32.21
C GLY A 1 23.84 19.23 31.82
N ALA A 2 22.55 18.89 31.82
CA ALA A 2 22.11 17.55 31.46
C ALA A 2 22.46 17.30 29.99
N THR A 3 23.27 16.26 29.75
CA THR A 3 23.55 15.75 28.41
C THR A 3 22.24 15.22 27.86
N THR A 4 21.56 16.00 27.02
CA THR A 4 20.38 15.55 26.30
C THR A 4 20.82 14.45 25.34
N LEU A 5 20.68 13.19 25.77
CA LEU A 5 20.87 12.04 24.90
C LEU A 5 19.91 12.22 23.71
N MET A 6 20.45 12.52 22.53
CA MET A 6 19.64 12.63 21.32
C MET A 6 18.86 11.33 21.16
N ALA A 7 17.53 11.42 21.12
CA ALA A 7 16.69 10.26 20.88
C ALA A 7 17.15 9.58 19.57
N PRO A 8 17.33 8.25 19.56
CA PRO A 8 17.78 7.56 18.35
C PRO A 8 16.82 7.87 17.19
N VAL A 9 17.39 8.20 16.03
CA VAL A 9 16.74 8.62 14.75
C VAL A 9 15.51 7.76 14.37
N LEU A 10 15.46 6.51 14.83
CA LEU A 10 14.42 5.51 14.54
C LEU A 10 13.22 5.53 15.52
N GLN A 11 13.29 6.34 16.56
CA GLN A 11 12.31 6.39 17.64
C GLN A 11 11.16 7.34 17.28
N ILE A 12 9.93 6.94 17.57
CA ILE A 12 8.75 7.81 17.48
C ILE A 12 8.86 8.89 18.54
N ASP A 13 8.80 10.16 18.13
CA ASP A 13 8.85 11.31 19.03
C ASP A 13 7.47 11.96 19.22
N ALA A 14 6.54 11.75 18.29
CA ALA A 14 5.17 12.24 18.38
C ALA A 14 4.19 11.38 17.56
N ILE A 15 3.01 11.14 18.15
CA ILE A 15 1.83 10.64 17.46
C ILE A 15 0.69 11.60 17.78
N ARG A 16 0.06 12.18 16.75
CA ARG A 16 -1.02 13.16 16.94
C ARG A 16 -2.18 12.85 16.01
N ARG A 17 -3.39 12.89 16.55
CA ARG A 17 -4.62 12.86 15.76
C ARG A 17 -4.69 14.11 14.90
N VAL A 18 -5.00 13.96 13.62
CA VAL A 18 -5.25 15.09 12.70
C VAL A 18 -6.68 15.01 12.19
N ARG A 19 -7.15 16.09 11.54
CA ARG A 19 -8.50 16.13 10.97
C ARG A 19 -8.65 15.02 9.92
N SER A 20 -9.87 14.51 9.74
CA SER A 20 -10.17 13.53 8.71
C SER A 20 -9.82 14.07 7.31
N VAL A 21 -9.11 13.26 6.52
CA VAL A 21 -8.63 13.62 5.17
C VAL A 21 -8.85 12.46 4.19
N PRO A 22 -8.80 12.70 2.87
CA PRO A 22 -8.80 11.63 1.88
C PRO A 22 -7.61 10.68 2.04
N VAL A 23 -7.87 9.36 2.05
CA VAL A 23 -6.84 8.32 2.17
C VAL A 23 -6.87 7.30 1.03
N ARG A 24 -5.77 6.55 0.86
CA ARG A 24 -5.51 5.59 -0.22
C ARG A 24 -4.82 4.33 0.29
N CYS A 25 -5.07 3.22 -0.39
CA CYS A 25 -4.58 1.91 0.00
C CYS A 25 -3.85 1.24 -1.19
N VAL A 26 -2.91 0.32 -0.91
CA VAL A 26 -2.13 -0.45 -1.89
C VAL A 26 -2.54 -1.93 -1.85
N GLN A 27 -2.62 -2.58 -3.00
CA GLN A 27 -2.86 -4.02 -3.13
C GLN A 27 -1.64 -4.66 -3.77
N VAL A 28 -1.18 -5.81 -3.27
CA VAL A 28 -0.31 -6.78 -3.97
C VAL A 28 -1.13 -8.06 -4.25
N ASP A 29 -0.83 -8.74 -5.36
CA ASP A 29 -1.70 -9.58 -6.20
C ASP A 29 -2.59 -10.68 -5.54
N ASN A 30 -3.79 -10.91 -6.13
CA ASN A 30 -4.53 -12.19 -6.21
C ASN A 30 -5.69 -12.07 -7.24
N GLY A 31 -5.69 -12.92 -8.28
CA GLY A 31 -6.50 -12.78 -9.51
C GLY A 31 -7.94 -13.32 -9.61
N PRO A 32 -8.54 -14.07 -8.67
CA PRO A 32 -9.91 -14.57 -8.85
C PRO A 32 -10.95 -13.66 -8.16
N HIS A 33 -11.63 -12.83 -8.95
CA HIS A 33 -12.72 -11.96 -8.52
C HIS A 33 -14.08 -12.68 -8.57
N LEU A 34 -14.50 -13.34 -7.48
CA LEU A 34 -15.85 -13.92 -7.35
C LEU A 34 -16.56 -13.30 -6.14
N TYR A 35 -17.55 -12.43 -6.40
CA TYR A 35 -18.42 -11.84 -5.38
C TYR A 35 -19.88 -11.97 -5.80
N LEU A 36 -20.75 -12.31 -4.86
CA LEU A 36 -22.21 -12.31 -5.00
C LEU A 36 -22.80 -11.21 -4.12
N ALA A 37 -23.66 -10.36 -4.69
CA ALA A 37 -24.31 -9.26 -3.97
C ALA A 37 -25.78 -9.13 -4.43
N GLY A 38 -26.67 -8.67 -3.53
CA GLY A 38 -28.08 -8.43 -3.84
C GLY A 38 -28.29 -7.24 -4.79
N ARG A 39 -29.54 -6.90 -5.16
CA ARG A 39 -29.84 -5.78 -6.09
C ARG A 39 -29.28 -4.43 -5.64
N GLY A 40 -29.18 -4.20 -4.34
CA GLY A 40 -28.55 -3.01 -3.75
C GLY A 40 -27.02 -3.08 -3.63
N MET A 41 -26.40 -4.14 -4.15
CA MET A 41 -24.97 -4.46 -4.05
C MET A 41 -24.43 -4.60 -2.62
N VAL A 42 -25.32 -4.71 -1.62
CA VAL A 42 -24.96 -5.06 -0.24
C VAL A 42 -24.99 -6.58 -0.10
N PRO A 43 -23.93 -7.23 0.43
CA PRO A 43 -23.98 -8.64 0.76
C PRO A 43 -24.92 -8.84 1.95
N THR A 44 -26.08 -9.46 1.70
CA THR A 44 -27.03 -9.86 2.73
C THR A 44 -27.37 -11.34 2.55
N HIS A 45 -27.63 -12.05 3.65
CA HIS A 45 -28.07 -13.45 3.65
C HIS A 45 -27.05 -14.50 3.15
N ASN A 46 -25.74 -14.25 3.27
CA ASN A 46 -24.70 -15.17 2.82
C ASN A 46 -24.82 -16.58 3.45
N SER A 47 -25.15 -16.68 4.73
CA SER A 47 -25.42 -17.96 5.42
C SER A 47 -26.57 -18.73 4.78
N THR A 48 -27.66 -18.04 4.42
CA THR A 48 -28.82 -18.68 3.76
C THR A 48 -28.43 -19.28 2.41
N LEU A 49 -27.55 -18.62 1.64
CA LEU A 49 -27.05 -19.17 0.38
C LEU A 49 -26.21 -20.44 0.59
N GLY A 50 -25.32 -20.44 1.59
CA GLY A 50 -24.57 -21.65 1.97
C GLY A 50 -25.51 -22.81 2.33
N LEU A 51 -26.58 -22.52 3.08
CA LEU A 51 -27.61 -23.49 3.42
C LEU A 51 -28.35 -24.02 2.18
N ASP A 52 -28.64 -23.18 1.19
CA ASP A 52 -29.29 -23.62 -0.05
C ASP A 52 -28.39 -24.55 -0.88
N PHE A 53 -27.07 -24.33 -0.91
CA PHE A 53 -26.15 -25.26 -1.56
C PHE A 53 -26.12 -26.62 -0.86
N LEU A 54 -26.05 -26.64 0.47
CA LEU A 54 -26.09 -27.86 1.28
C LEU A 54 -27.42 -28.61 1.09
N ARG A 55 -28.52 -27.87 1.10
CA ARG A 55 -29.86 -28.39 0.86
C ARG A 55 -29.99 -29.03 -0.50
N SER A 56 -29.50 -28.38 -1.57
CA SER A 56 -29.48 -28.99 -2.89
C SER A 56 -28.60 -30.24 -2.92
N CYS A 57 -27.40 -30.19 -2.34
CA CYS A 57 -26.46 -31.31 -2.33
C CYS A 57 -27.01 -32.53 -1.57
N SER A 58 -27.39 -32.35 -0.31
CA SER A 58 -27.72 -33.47 0.58
C SER A 58 -29.19 -33.87 0.55
N ILE A 59 -30.12 -32.91 0.54
CA ILE A 59 -31.56 -33.27 0.61
C ILE A 59 -32.06 -33.69 -0.78
N LYS A 60 -31.78 -32.89 -1.82
CA LYS A 60 -32.28 -33.18 -3.18
C LYS A 60 -31.49 -34.25 -3.91
N HIS A 61 -30.16 -34.24 -3.78
CA HIS A 61 -29.28 -35.13 -4.55
C HIS A 61 -28.65 -36.25 -3.70
N GLN A 62 -28.96 -36.34 -2.40
CA GLN A 62 -28.47 -37.41 -1.52
C GLN A 62 -26.92 -37.55 -1.54
N MET A 63 -26.23 -36.42 -1.71
CA MET A 63 -24.77 -36.36 -1.68
C MET A 63 -24.28 -35.79 -0.35
N ALA A 64 -23.26 -36.41 0.23
CA ALA A 64 -22.76 -36.02 1.54
C ALA A 64 -22.19 -34.60 1.54
N SER A 65 -22.69 -33.74 2.45
CA SER A 65 -22.17 -32.38 2.61
C SER A 65 -22.00 -32.01 4.08
N VAL A 66 -21.09 -31.08 4.35
CA VAL A 66 -20.85 -30.59 5.71
C VAL A 66 -20.82 -29.08 5.76
N ILE A 67 -21.41 -28.50 6.81
CA ILE A 67 -21.21 -27.12 7.20
C ILE A 67 -20.46 -27.04 8.52
N PHE A 68 -19.38 -26.26 8.51
CA PHE A 68 -18.73 -25.76 9.71
C PHE A 68 -19.27 -24.37 10.00
N SER A 69 -20.12 -24.26 11.01
CA SER A 69 -20.79 -23.02 11.39
C SER A 69 -20.17 -22.46 12.66
N LEU A 70 -19.59 -21.28 12.56
CA LEU A 70 -18.95 -20.60 13.69
C LEU A 70 -19.83 -19.53 14.34
N GLU A 71 -20.92 -19.12 13.68
CA GLU A 71 -21.83 -18.09 14.16
C GLU A 71 -23.18 -18.66 14.60
N MET A 72 -23.73 -19.56 13.78
CA MET A 72 -25.05 -20.13 14.02
C MET A 72 -24.96 -21.50 14.68
N SER A 73 -25.84 -21.73 15.64
CA SER A 73 -26.04 -23.05 16.23
C SER A 73 -26.69 -24.03 15.24
N LYS A 74 -26.51 -25.33 15.50
CA LYS A 74 -27.15 -26.39 14.73
C LYS A 74 -28.67 -26.23 14.70
N SER A 75 -29.29 -25.82 15.80
CA SER A 75 -30.75 -25.62 15.87
C SER A 75 -31.22 -24.49 14.97
N GLU A 76 -30.48 -23.37 14.89
CA GLU A 76 -30.77 -22.27 13.98
C GLU A 76 -30.63 -22.67 12.52
N ILE A 77 -29.59 -23.44 12.18
CA ILE A 77 -29.40 -23.98 10.84
C ILE A 77 -30.56 -24.90 10.45
N VAL A 78 -30.92 -25.85 11.32
CA VAL A 78 -32.02 -26.80 11.06
C VAL A 78 -33.36 -26.07 10.91
N MET A 79 -33.65 -25.07 11.75
CA MET A 79 -34.86 -24.26 11.60
C MET A 79 -34.92 -23.53 10.25
N ARG A 80 -33.79 -23.02 9.75
CA ARG A 80 -33.75 -22.38 8.43
C ARG A 80 -33.94 -23.37 7.28
N LEU A 81 -33.37 -24.57 7.39
CA LEU A 81 -33.57 -25.65 6.41
C LEU A 81 -35.04 -26.08 6.36
N LEU A 82 -35.65 -26.30 7.53
CA LEU A 82 -37.07 -26.65 7.64
C LEU A 82 -37.98 -25.56 7.07
N SER A 83 -37.72 -24.30 7.41
CA SER A 83 -38.42 -23.13 6.84
C SER A 83 -38.36 -23.15 5.30
N ALA A 84 -37.18 -23.39 4.73
CA ALA A 84 -36.96 -23.42 3.29
C ALA A 84 -37.62 -24.64 2.59
N GLU A 85 -37.68 -25.80 3.23
CA GLU A 85 -38.28 -27.02 2.66
C GLU A 85 -39.79 -27.11 2.86
N ALA A 86 -40.29 -26.67 4.01
CA ALA A 86 -41.71 -26.67 4.33
C ALA A 86 -42.44 -25.45 3.76
N LYS A 87 -41.71 -24.43 3.27
CA LYS A 87 -42.22 -23.13 2.81
C LYS A 87 -43.02 -22.39 3.90
N ILE A 88 -42.59 -22.53 5.14
CA ILE A 88 -43.18 -21.88 6.32
C ILE A 88 -42.29 -20.69 6.71
N LYS A 89 -42.89 -19.57 7.11
CA LYS A 89 -42.10 -18.41 7.56
C LYS A 89 -41.33 -18.76 8.85
N LEU A 90 -40.05 -18.40 8.88
CA LEU A 90 -39.19 -18.64 10.03
C LEU A 90 -39.70 -17.98 11.33
N SER A 91 -40.36 -16.82 11.22
CA SER A 91 -40.99 -16.13 12.37
C SER A 91 -42.10 -16.96 13.00
N ASP A 92 -42.89 -17.62 12.17
CA ASP A 92 -44.09 -18.36 12.57
C ASP A 92 -43.65 -19.68 13.24
N MET A 93 -42.60 -20.31 12.69
CA MET A 93 -41.92 -21.44 13.31
C MET A 93 -41.31 -21.11 14.67
N ARG A 94 -40.62 -19.96 14.81
CA ARG A 94 -40.00 -19.55 16.09
C ARG A 94 -41.02 -19.16 17.15
N SER A 95 -42.15 -18.58 16.73
CA SER A 95 -43.22 -18.14 17.64
C SER A 95 -44.26 -19.23 17.94
N GLY A 96 -44.15 -20.40 17.31
CA GLY A 96 -45.11 -21.50 17.45
C GLY A 96 -46.48 -21.23 16.81
N ARG A 97 -46.61 -20.16 16.02
CA ARG A 97 -47.85 -19.76 15.33
C ARG A 97 -48.00 -20.50 14.01
N MET A 98 -48.14 -21.82 14.09
CA MET A 98 -48.27 -22.70 12.93
C MET A 98 -49.66 -23.34 12.90
N SER A 99 -50.25 -23.43 11.71
CA SER A 99 -51.49 -24.19 11.51
C SER A 99 -51.25 -25.69 11.62
N ASP A 100 -52.30 -26.49 11.78
CA ASP A 100 -52.17 -27.96 11.83
C ASP A 100 -51.59 -28.54 10.52
N ASP A 101 -51.90 -27.91 9.38
CA ASP A 101 -51.29 -28.26 8.08
C ASP A 101 -49.79 -27.94 8.05
N ASP A 102 -49.37 -26.80 8.62
CA ASP A 102 -47.96 -26.44 8.76
C ASP A 102 -47.19 -27.45 9.62
N TRP A 103 -47.78 -27.86 10.74
CA TRP A 103 -47.20 -28.90 11.60
C TRP A 103 -47.04 -30.22 10.88
N THR A 104 -48.05 -30.61 10.10
CA THR A 104 -48.01 -31.84 9.30
C THR A 104 -46.92 -31.79 8.21
N ARG A 105 -46.81 -30.66 7.49
CA ARG A 105 -45.74 -30.44 6.51
C ARG A 105 -44.36 -30.46 7.14
N LEU A 106 -44.20 -29.83 8.29
CA LEU A 106 -42.94 -29.75 9.01
C LEU A 106 -42.48 -31.13 9.50
N ALA A 107 -43.37 -31.92 10.09
CA ALA A 107 -43.08 -33.29 10.54
C ALA A 107 -42.58 -34.17 9.39
N ARG A 108 -43.23 -34.09 8.21
CA ARG A 108 -42.81 -34.82 7.01
C ARG A 108 -41.39 -34.42 6.55
N ARG A 109 -41.12 -33.11 6.45
CA ARG A 109 -39.79 -32.61 6.02
C ARG A 109 -38.70 -32.89 7.05
N MET A 110 -39.03 -32.95 8.32
CA MET A 110 -38.07 -33.29 9.38
C MET A 110 -37.49 -34.69 9.19
N SER A 111 -38.31 -35.66 8.78
CA SER A 111 -37.82 -37.01 8.45
C SER A 111 -36.83 -36.97 7.27
N GLU A 112 -37.19 -36.28 6.19
CA GLU A 112 -36.34 -36.16 4.99
C GLU A 112 -34.99 -35.50 5.29
N ILE A 113 -34.97 -34.44 6.12
CA ILE A 113 -33.74 -33.77 6.52
C ILE A 113 -32.89 -34.65 7.44
N SER A 114 -33.53 -35.44 8.32
CA SER A 114 -32.83 -36.33 9.24
C SER A 114 -32.16 -37.51 8.55
N GLU A 115 -32.73 -37.97 7.43
CA GLU A 115 -32.18 -39.07 6.63
C GLU A 115 -31.11 -38.60 5.62
N ALA A 116 -31.14 -37.32 5.24
CA ALA A 116 -30.18 -36.77 4.30
C ALA A 116 -28.73 -36.83 4.85
N PRO A 117 -27.71 -37.07 4.00
CA PRO A 117 -26.30 -37.08 4.40
C PRO A 117 -25.75 -35.65 4.61
N LEU A 118 -26.41 -34.88 5.48
CA LEU A 118 -26.07 -33.50 5.84
C LEU A 118 -25.46 -33.46 7.24
N TYR A 119 -24.21 -33.02 7.32
CA TYR A 119 -23.48 -32.89 8.58
C TYR A 119 -23.36 -31.42 8.98
N ILE A 120 -23.66 -31.13 10.24
CA ILE A 120 -23.54 -29.79 10.81
C ILE A 120 -22.58 -29.88 11.98
N ASP A 121 -21.53 -29.06 11.94
CA ASP A 121 -20.59 -28.87 13.04
C ASP A 121 -20.64 -27.42 13.50
N ASP A 122 -21.23 -27.20 14.68
CA ASP A 122 -21.34 -25.91 15.37
C ASP A 122 -20.43 -25.86 16.60
N SER A 123 -19.35 -26.66 16.62
CA SER A 123 -18.41 -26.64 17.73
C SER A 123 -17.81 -25.23 17.90
N PRO A 124 -17.77 -24.67 19.12
CA PRO A 124 -17.19 -23.35 19.35
C PRO A 124 -15.67 -23.38 19.12
N ASN A 125 -15.11 -22.23 18.70
CA ASN A 125 -13.66 -22.01 18.58
C ASN A 125 -12.90 -22.98 17.65
N LEU A 126 -13.55 -23.49 16.59
CA LEU A 126 -12.88 -24.39 15.64
C LEU A 126 -11.69 -23.70 14.96
N THR A 127 -10.54 -24.37 15.00
CA THR A 127 -9.35 -23.99 14.25
C THR A 127 -9.35 -24.61 12.85
N MET A 128 -8.57 -24.05 11.92
CA MET A 128 -8.43 -24.61 10.56
C MET A 128 -7.93 -26.06 10.56
N MET A 129 -7.06 -26.41 11.52
CA MET A 129 -6.52 -27.75 11.65
C MET A 129 -7.61 -28.75 12.04
N GLU A 130 -8.50 -28.37 12.97
CA GLU A 130 -9.63 -29.19 13.39
C GLU A 130 -10.66 -29.34 12.28
N ILE A 131 -10.98 -28.25 11.57
CA ILE A 131 -11.87 -28.29 10.40
C ILE A 131 -11.34 -29.30 9.37
N ARG A 132 -10.04 -29.19 9.03
CA ARG A 132 -9.40 -30.11 8.07
C ARG A 132 -9.41 -31.56 8.56
N ALA A 133 -9.09 -31.80 9.83
CA ALA A 133 -9.10 -33.14 10.42
C ALA A 133 -10.51 -33.76 10.39
N LYS A 134 -11.53 -33.00 10.78
CA LYS A 134 -12.93 -33.44 10.77
C LYS A 134 -13.44 -33.68 9.34
N ALA A 135 -13.15 -32.77 8.41
CA ALA A 135 -13.49 -32.92 7.00
C ALA A 135 -12.85 -34.17 6.38
N ARG A 136 -11.57 -34.44 6.67
CA ARG A 136 -10.87 -35.64 6.20
C ARG A 136 -11.51 -36.92 6.73
N ARG A 137 -11.78 -36.98 8.04
CA ARG A 137 -12.45 -38.14 8.67
C ARG A 137 -13.84 -38.38 8.06
N LEU A 138 -14.59 -37.31 7.82
CA LEU A 138 -15.93 -37.40 7.26
C LEU A 138 -15.91 -37.78 5.77
N SER A 139 -14.92 -37.28 5.00
CA SER A 139 -14.70 -37.67 3.61
C SER A 139 -14.45 -39.17 3.48
N GLN A 140 -13.62 -39.75 4.36
CA GLN A 140 -13.34 -41.20 4.38
C GLN A 140 -14.58 -42.03 4.77
N LYS A 141 -15.42 -41.53 5.69
CA LYS A 141 -16.58 -42.27 6.19
C LYS A 141 -17.78 -42.21 5.24
N ALA A 142 -18.05 -41.05 4.67
CA ALA A 142 -19.32 -40.76 3.98
C ALA A 142 -19.16 -40.27 2.55
N GLY A 143 -17.93 -40.08 2.04
CA GLY A 143 -17.67 -39.62 0.68
C GLY A 143 -18.17 -38.19 0.43
N LEU A 144 -17.63 -37.23 1.19
CA LEU A 144 -18.02 -35.81 1.09
C LEU A 144 -17.96 -35.28 -0.36
N LYS A 145 -18.96 -34.48 -0.73
CA LYS A 145 -19.11 -33.83 -2.05
C LYS A 145 -19.18 -32.31 -1.98
N LEU A 146 -19.42 -31.74 -0.80
CA LEU A 146 -19.43 -30.30 -0.58
C LEU A 146 -19.02 -29.97 0.86
N ILE A 147 -18.18 -28.95 1.01
CA ILE A 147 -17.85 -28.36 2.31
C ILE A 147 -18.25 -26.88 2.27
N VAL A 148 -19.04 -26.45 3.24
CA VAL A 148 -19.36 -25.04 3.49
C VAL A 148 -18.72 -24.62 4.80
N VAL A 149 -18.06 -23.46 4.80
CA VAL A 149 -17.50 -22.84 6.00
C VAL A 149 -18.16 -21.48 6.16
N ASP A 150 -19.01 -21.34 7.18
CA ASP A 150 -19.69 -20.09 7.51
C ASP A 150 -19.05 -19.46 8.74
N TYR A 151 -18.31 -18.37 8.54
CA TYR A 151 -17.51 -17.81 9.62
C TYR A 151 -17.59 -16.29 9.76
N MET A 152 -17.90 -15.87 10.99
CA MET A 152 -17.61 -14.54 11.52
C MET A 152 -16.13 -14.49 11.88
N GLN A 153 -15.29 -14.03 10.96
CA GLN A 153 -14.12 -13.18 11.24
C GLN A 153 -13.17 -13.52 12.43
N LEU A 154 -13.13 -14.70 13.05
CA LEU A 154 -12.25 -15.04 14.17
C LEU A 154 -12.06 -16.55 14.26
N MET A 155 -11.30 -17.15 13.33
CA MET A 155 -10.53 -18.31 13.76
C MET A 155 -9.24 -17.78 14.34
N THR A 156 -9.00 -17.98 15.63
CA THR A 156 -7.65 -17.83 16.20
C THR A 156 -6.81 -18.93 15.59
N SER A 157 -6.17 -18.60 14.49
CA SER A 157 -5.00 -19.32 14.05
C SER A 157 -4.04 -19.29 15.24
N GLY A 158 -3.69 -20.44 15.82
CA GLY A 158 -2.92 -20.52 17.10
C GLY A 158 -1.50 -19.91 17.06
N LYS A 159 -1.20 -19.06 16.07
CA LYS A 159 -0.01 -18.25 15.90
C LYS A 159 -0.41 -16.77 15.98
N LYS A 160 0.45 -15.92 16.56
CA LYS A 160 0.32 -14.45 16.40
C LYS A 160 0.56 -14.10 14.93
N TYR A 161 -0.43 -13.51 14.26
CA TYR A 161 -0.26 -12.94 12.91
C TYR A 161 -0.06 -11.43 13.02
N GLU A 162 0.86 -10.90 12.21
CA GLU A 162 1.27 -9.49 12.22
C GLU A 162 0.25 -8.58 11.52
N SER A 163 -0.65 -9.15 10.70
CA SER A 163 -1.70 -8.43 9.99
C SER A 163 -2.89 -9.34 9.69
N ARG A 164 -4.10 -8.79 9.84
CA ARG A 164 -5.36 -9.46 9.48
C ARG A 164 -5.38 -9.90 8.01
N GLN A 165 -4.70 -9.18 7.13
CA GLN A 165 -4.59 -9.54 5.71
C GLN A 165 -3.79 -10.84 5.50
N GLN A 166 -2.73 -11.03 6.27
CA GLN A 166 -1.90 -12.23 6.23
C GLN A 166 -2.69 -13.42 6.77
N GLU A 167 -3.45 -13.21 7.83
CA GLU A 167 -4.37 -14.19 8.40
C GLU A 167 -5.41 -14.67 7.36
N VAL A 168 -6.09 -13.74 6.67
CA VAL A 168 -7.07 -14.07 5.62
C VAL A 168 -6.42 -14.78 4.41
N SER A 169 -5.19 -14.37 4.06
CA SER A 169 -4.43 -15.02 2.98
C SER A 169 -4.04 -16.45 3.33
N ASP A 170 -3.63 -16.69 4.58
CA ASP A 170 -3.28 -18.01 5.08
C ASP A 170 -4.49 -18.92 5.25
N PHE A 171 -5.66 -18.39 5.66
CA PHE A 171 -6.91 -19.13 5.64
C PHE A 171 -7.32 -19.54 4.23
N SER A 172 -7.27 -18.59 3.29
CA SER A 172 -7.61 -18.85 1.88
C SER A 172 -6.71 -19.94 1.29
N ARG A 173 -5.41 -19.89 1.60
CA ARG A 173 -4.44 -20.93 1.19
C ARG A 173 -4.76 -22.28 1.83
N SER A 174 -5.06 -22.30 3.12
CA SER A 174 -5.37 -23.53 3.86
C SER A 174 -6.64 -24.21 3.32
N LEU A 175 -7.69 -23.42 3.04
CA LEU A 175 -8.92 -23.91 2.42
C LEU A 175 -8.67 -24.45 1.02
N LYS A 176 -7.84 -23.78 0.21
CA LYS A 176 -7.47 -24.25 -1.13
C LYS A 176 -6.71 -25.57 -1.09
N LEU A 177 -5.79 -25.72 -0.13
CA LEU A 177 -5.06 -26.96 0.08
C LEU A 177 -5.99 -28.09 0.53
N MET A 178 -6.91 -27.83 1.46
CA MET A 178 -7.91 -28.81 1.88
C MET A 178 -8.81 -29.25 0.73
N ALA A 179 -9.29 -28.30 -0.09
CA ALA A 179 -10.11 -28.60 -1.27
C ALA A 179 -9.37 -29.52 -2.25
N LYS A 180 -8.07 -29.27 -2.47
CA LYS A 180 -7.22 -30.08 -3.35
C LYS A 180 -6.85 -31.44 -2.75
N GLU A 181 -6.63 -31.50 -1.44
CA GLU A 181 -6.33 -32.74 -0.71
C GLU A 181 -7.51 -33.70 -0.73
N LEU A 182 -8.72 -33.17 -0.52
CA LEU A 182 -9.94 -33.98 -0.45
C LEU A 182 -10.62 -34.21 -1.80
N ASP A 183 -10.24 -33.45 -2.83
CA ASP A 183 -10.92 -33.38 -4.13
C ASP A 183 -12.41 -33.05 -4.00
N VAL A 184 -12.70 -32.06 -3.14
CA VAL A 184 -14.08 -31.63 -2.81
C VAL A 184 -14.19 -30.11 -2.95
N PRO A 185 -15.26 -29.59 -3.59
CA PRO A 185 -15.50 -28.15 -3.62
C PRO A 185 -15.72 -27.59 -2.21
N VAL A 186 -15.04 -26.48 -1.93
CA VAL A 186 -15.13 -25.75 -0.65
C VAL A 186 -15.72 -24.37 -0.92
N VAL A 187 -16.83 -24.07 -0.24
CA VAL A 187 -17.46 -22.74 -0.23
C VAL A 187 -17.16 -22.09 1.12
N ALA A 188 -16.42 -20.98 1.09
CA ALA A 188 -16.14 -20.19 2.28
C ALA A 188 -16.95 -18.90 2.23
N ILE A 189 -17.76 -18.66 3.26
CA ILE A 189 -18.53 -17.43 3.42
C ILE A 189 -17.69 -16.43 4.20
N SER A 190 -17.54 -15.23 3.64
CA SER A 190 -16.84 -14.12 4.29
C SER A 190 -17.75 -12.91 4.43
N GLN A 191 -17.74 -12.30 5.61
CA GLN A 191 -18.36 -10.98 5.81
C GLN A 191 -17.42 -9.88 5.29
N LEU A 192 -17.97 -8.92 4.54
CA LEU A 192 -17.25 -7.72 4.14
C LEU A 192 -17.25 -6.70 5.29
N ASN A 193 -16.30 -5.77 5.25
CA ASN A 193 -16.37 -4.56 6.04
C ASN A 193 -17.59 -3.72 5.64
N ARG A 194 -18.12 -2.91 6.56
CA ARG A 194 -19.27 -2.00 6.31
C ARG A 194 -18.93 -0.78 5.43
N GLY A 195 -17.69 -0.65 4.97
CA GLY A 195 -17.22 0.45 4.11
C GLY A 195 -18.03 0.65 2.80
N PRO A 196 -18.48 -0.40 2.09
CA PRO A 196 -19.36 -0.28 0.92
C PRO A 196 -20.67 0.44 1.21
N GLU A 197 -21.22 0.30 2.42
CA GLU A 197 -22.52 0.87 2.78
C GLU A 197 -22.50 2.41 2.79
N GLN A 198 -21.33 2.99 3.03
CA GLN A 198 -21.09 4.43 3.09
C GLN A 198 -20.71 5.03 1.72
N ARG A 199 -20.47 4.21 0.70
CA ARG A 199 -20.11 4.67 -0.65
C ARG A 199 -21.36 4.96 -1.48
N THR A 200 -21.26 5.93 -2.38
CA THR A 200 -22.29 6.20 -3.40
C THR A 200 -22.45 5.01 -4.35
N ASP A 201 -21.34 4.38 -4.76
CA ASP A 201 -21.34 3.07 -5.41
C ASP A 201 -21.06 1.98 -4.37
N LYS A 202 -22.09 1.17 -4.10
CA LYS A 202 -22.09 0.10 -3.09
C LYS A 202 -21.50 -1.21 -3.60
N ARG A 203 -21.01 -1.26 -4.84
CA ARG A 203 -20.39 -2.47 -5.40
C ARG A 203 -19.22 -2.96 -4.53
N PRO A 204 -19.24 -4.22 -4.09
CA PRO A 204 -18.12 -4.82 -3.36
C PRO A 204 -16.83 -4.79 -4.17
N MET A 205 -15.75 -4.45 -3.49
CA MET A 205 -14.38 -4.40 -4.00
C MET A 205 -13.51 -5.33 -3.16
N ILE A 206 -12.39 -5.80 -3.72
CA ILE A 206 -11.40 -6.60 -2.97
C ILE A 206 -10.97 -5.87 -1.69
N SER A 207 -10.91 -4.53 -1.70
CA SER A 207 -10.59 -3.72 -0.54
C SER A 207 -11.56 -3.87 0.63
N ASP A 208 -12.81 -4.27 0.37
CA ASP A 208 -13.83 -4.42 1.42
C ASP A 208 -13.71 -5.74 2.18
N LEU A 209 -13.00 -6.73 1.63
CA LEU A 209 -12.52 -7.89 2.39
C LEU A 209 -11.35 -7.55 3.32
N ARG A 210 -10.82 -6.32 3.26
CA ARG A 210 -9.59 -5.94 3.94
C ARG A 210 -9.83 -4.84 4.95
N GLU A 211 -9.45 -5.09 6.19
CA GLU A 211 -9.15 -4.02 7.17
C GLU A 211 -7.80 -3.36 6.83
N SER A 212 -7.60 -2.95 5.57
CA SER A 212 -6.33 -2.32 5.19
C SER A 212 -6.27 -0.94 5.82
N GLY A 213 -5.21 -0.66 6.57
CA GLY A 213 -4.90 0.72 6.85
C GLY A 213 -4.46 1.43 5.58
N CYS A 214 -4.74 2.73 5.52
CA CYS A 214 -4.50 3.57 4.37
C CYS A 214 -3.55 4.71 4.74
N LEU A 215 -2.84 5.23 3.74
CA LEU A 215 -2.01 6.43 3.85
C LEU A 215 -2.69 7.58 3.10
N THR A 216 -2.30 8.80 3.40
CA THR A 216 -2.85 9.99 2.75
C THR A 216 -2.32 10.20 1.33
N ALA A 217 -3.05 10.96 0.50
CA ALA A 217 -2.67 11.19 -0.89
C ALA A 217 -1.34 11.95 -1.07
N ASN A 218 -0.94 12.77 -0.11
CA ASN A 218 0.35 13.46 -0.07
C ASN A 218 1.51 12.57 0.40
N THR A 219 1.25 11.31 0.78
CA THR A 219 2.32 10.38 1.16
C THR A 219 3.24 10.15 -0.03
N ARG A 220 4.53 10.41 0.20
CA ARG A 220 5.61 10.29 -0.78
C ARG A 220 6.18 8.87 -0.76
N ILE A 221 6.44 8.34 -1.95
CA ILE A 221 7.11 7.06 -2.17
C ILE A 221 8.38 7.31 -2.96
N LEU A 222 9.44 6.63 -2.57
CA LEU A 222 10.66 6.56 -3.36
C LEU A 222 10.56 5.44 -4.39
N ARG A 223 10.59 5.79 -5.68
CA ARG A 223 10.58 4.83 -6.77
C ARG A 223 11.91 4.09 -6.84
N ALA A 224 11.84 2.77 -6.99
CA ALA A 224 13.00 1.91 -7.17
C ALA A 224 13.49 1.86 -8.61
N ASP A 225 12.65 2.18 -9.60
CA ASP A 225 13.04 2.15 -11.01
C ASP A 225 14.05 3.26 -11.33
N ASN A 226 13.81 4.49 -10.88
CA ASN A 226 14.60 5.68 -11.26
C ASN A 226 14.95 6.61 -10.08
N GLY A 227 14.67 6.21 -8.84
CA GLY A 227 15.12 6.94 -7.65
C GLY A 227 14.32 8.18 -7.27
N ALA A 228 13.29 8.53 -8.05
CA ALA A 228 12.51 9.73 -7.79
C ALA A 228 11.43 9.55 -6.74
N GLU A 229 11.01 10.66 -6.12
CA GLU A 229 9.83 10.69 -5.26
C GLU A 229 8.55 10.89 -6.09
N VAL A 230 7.50 10.15 -5.73
CA VAL A 230 6.15 10.30 -6.29
C VAL A 230 5.12 10.15 -5.17
N THR A 231 4.01 10.89 -5.25
CA THR A 231 2.93 10.79 -4.26
C THR A 231 1.89 9.74 -4.64
N PHE A 232 1.17 9.21 -3.65
CA PHE A 232 -0.05 8.43 -3.89
C PHE A 232 -1.11 9.20 -4.68
N GLY A 233 -1.14 10.53 -4.53
CA GLY A 233 -1.95 11.46 -5.31
C GLY A 233 -1.70 11.32 -6.80
N GLU A 234 -0.44 11.47 -7.20
CA GLU A 234 0.01 11.45 -8.59
C GLU A 234 -0.13 10.07 -9.23
N LEU A 235 0.26 9.01 -8.51
CA LEU A 235 0.20 7.64 -9.05
C LEU A 235 -1.20 7.22 -9.48
N MET A 236 -2.21 7.61 -8.71
CA MET A 236 -3.61 7.28 -9.04
C MET A 236 -4.20 8.23 -10.08
N ARG A 237 -3.70 9.48 -10.19
CA ARG A 237 -4.09 10.39 -11.29
C ARG A 237 -3.52 9.93 -12.63
N THR A 238 -2.27 9.46 -12.63
CA THR A 238 -1.55 9.01 -13.83
C THR A 238 -1.84 7.56 -14.18
N GLY A 239 -2.23 6.74 -13.20
CA GLY A 239 -2.37 5.29 -13.35
C GLY A 239 -1.04 4.55 -13.41
N GLU A 240 0.09 5.22 -13.16
CA GLU A 240 1.42 4.63 -13.19
C GLU A 240 1.60 3.53 -12.12
N ARG A 241 2.37 2.51 -12.49
CA ARG A 241 2.67 1.33 -11.65
C ARG A 241 4.18 1.10 -11.59
N PRO A 242 4.95 2.02 -10.97
CA PRO A 242 6.39 1.94 -10.92
C PRO A 242 6.91 0.79 -10.05
N LEU A 243 8.20 0.52 -10.16
CA LEU A 243 8.90 -0.25 -9.13
C LEU A 243 9.07 0.63 -7.89
N VAL A 244 8.81 0.07 -6.72
CA VAL A 244 8.98 0.74 -5.42
C VAL A 244 9.88 -0.10 -4.51
N TRP A 245 10.55 0.56 -3.58
CA TRP A 245 11.32 -0.14 -2.56
C TRP A 245 10.40 -0.78 -1.52
N SER A 246 10.64 -2.06 -1.23
CA SER A 246 9.96 -2.85 -0.21
C SER A 246 10.98 -3.60 0.65
N LEU A 247 10.53 -4.26 1.71
CA LEU A 247 11.36 -5.10 2.57
C LEU A 247 11.03 -6.58 2.32
N ASP A 248 12.05 -7.41 2.13
CA ASP A 248 11.88 -8.87 2.13
C ASP A 248 11.79 -9.45 3.56
N GLU A 249 11.56 -10.76 3.68
CA GLU A 249 11.48 -11.48 4.97
C GLU A 249 12.74 -11.35 5.83
N ARG A 250 13.89 -11.02 5.20
CA ARG A 250 15.17 -10.77 5.88
C ARG A 250 15.40 -9.29 6.17
N LYS A 251 14.36 -8.44 6.04
CA LYS A 251 14.40 -6.99 6.23
C LYS A 251 15.38 -6.28 5.28
N ARG A 252 15.63 -6.85 4.09
CA ARG A 252 16.47 -6.24 3.05
C ARG A 252 15.61 -5.48 2.05
N MET A 253 16.13 -4.35 1.57
CA MET A 253 15.47 -3.54 0.55
C MET A 253 15.46 -4.28 -0.79
N VAL A 254 14.28 -4.48 -1.36
CA VAL A 254 14.06 -5.12 -2.66
C VAL A 254 13.11 -4.29 -3.51
N ALA A 255 13.37 -4.21 -4.81
CA ALA A 255 12.46 -3.55 -5.75
C ALA A 255 11.26 -4.47 -6.03
N ARG A 256 10.04 -3.93 -5.93
CA ARG A 256 8.80 -4.65 -6.23
C ARG A 256 7.87 -3.79 -7.09
N PRO A 257 7.15 -4.38 -8.06
CA PRO A 257 6.17 -3.64 -8.85
C PRO A 257 5.00 -3.22 -7.96
N MET A 258 4.61 -1.95 -8.06
CA MET A 258 3.39 -1.46 -7.43
C MET A 258 2.18 -1.89 -8.25
N THR A 259 1.32 -2.69 -7.65
CA THR A 259 0.21 -3.36 -8.33
C THR A 259 -1.05 -2.51 -8.42
N ASN A 260 -1.37 -1.71 -7.39
CA ASN A 260 -2.52 -0.81 -7.42
C ASN A 260 -2.43 0.34 -6.38
N VAL A 261 -2.99 1.50 -6.70
CA VAL A 261 -3.24 2.62 -5.78
C VAL A 261 -4.66 3.13 -6.02
N PHE A 262 -5.52 3.05 -5.02
CA PHE A 262 -6.94 3.37 -5.15
C PHE A 262 -7.45 4.23 -3.99
N PRO A 263 -8.48 5.07 -4.23
CA PRO A 263 -9.10 5.86 -3.18
C PRO A 263 -9.86 4.97 -2.20
N SER A 264 -9.77 5.26 -0.91
CA SER A 264 -10.53 4.58 0.14
C SER A 264 -11.47 5.52 0.91
N GLY A 265 -11.80 6.67 0.32
CA GLY A 265 -12.68 7.68 0.92
C GLY A 265 -11.97 8.57 1.95
N HIS A 266 -12.76 9.24 2.79
CA HIS A 266 -12.27 10.04 3.90
C HIS A 266 -12.20 9.17 5.15
N LYS A 267 -11.06 9.18 5.83
CA LYS A 267 -10.89 8.46 7.09
C LYS A 267 -10.18 9.35 8.10
N GLU A 268 -10.34 8.99 9.37
CA GLU A 268 -9.51 9.52 10.44
C GLU A 268 -8.07 9.04 10.26
N VAL A 269 -7.11 9.96 10.39
CA VAL A 269 -5.69 9.66 10.30
C VAL A 269 -4.92 10.26 11.46
N PHE A 270 -3.73 9.71 11.65
CA PHE A 270 -2.78 10.09 12.66
C PHE A 270 -1.48 10.45 11.97
N LYS A 271 -0.86 11.52 12.45
CA LYS A 271 0.46 11.93 12.02
C LYS A 271 1.50 11.29 12.95
N LEU A 272 2.30 10.40 12.40
CA LEU A 272 3.44 9.77 13.06
C LEU A 272 4.70 10.52 12.66
N ARG A 273 5.50 10.90 13.66
CA ARG A 273 6.80 11.55 13.48
C ARG A 273 7.89 10.76 14.19
N LEU A 274 9.02 10.62 13.49
CA LEU A 274 10.25 10.05 14.03
C LEU A 274 11.18 11.16 14.52
N ALA A 275 12.05 10.85 15.47
CA ALA A 275 13.13 11.74 15.93
C ALA A 275 14.05 12.22 14.80
N SER A 276 14.09 11.48 13.67
CA SER A 276 14.75 11.89 12.42
C SER A 276 14.12 13.09 11.71
N GLY A 277 12.92 13.52 12.12
CA GLY A 277 12.09 14.49 11.40
C GLY A 277 11.24 13.88 10.28
N ARG A 278 11.39 12.59 9.96
CA ARG A 278 10.52 11.91 8.99
C ARG A 278 9.10 11.78 9.55
N GLU A 279 8.13 12.06 8.70
CA GLU A 279 6.71 12.08 9.05
C GLU A 279 5.88 11.32 8.03
N VAL A 280 4.79 10.71 8.50
CA VAL A 280 3.80 10.05 7.66
C VAL A 280 2.42 10.16 8.29
N GLU A 281 1.39 10.30 7.46
CA GLU A 281 0.00 10.34 7.88
C GLU A 281 -0.72 9.06 7.43
N ALA A 282 -1.30 8.34 8.40
CA ALA A 282 -1.92 7.05 8.15
C ALA A 282 -3.13 6.81 9.07
N THR A 283 -4.03 5.91 8.68
CA THR A 283 -5.12 5.46 9.56
C THR A 283 -4.58 4.64 10.74
N ALA A 284 -5.33 4.56 11.85
CA ALA A 284 -4.92 3.82 13.05
C ALA A 284 -4.54 2.35 12.78
N ASN A 285 -5.24 1.70 11.87
CA ASN A 285 -4.99 0.30 11.50
C ASN A 285 -3.86 0.14 10.45
N HIS A 286 -3.17 1.20 10.03
CA HIS A 286 -2.06 1.08 9.08
C HIS A 286 -0.85 0.43 9.76
N PRO A 287 -0.35 -0.71 9.24
CA PRO A 287 0.76 -1.41 9.86
C PRO A 287 2.08 -0.69 9.57
N PHE A 288 2.95 -0.63 10.59
CA PHE A 288 4.34 -0.20 10.48
C PHE A 288 5.24 -1.31 10.99
N MET A 289 6.34 -1.57 10.29
CA MET A 289 7.30 -2.59 10.70
C MET A 289 8.09 -2.07 11.91
N THR A 290 7.98 -2.74 13.05
CA THR A 290 8.79 -2.52 14.26
C THR A 290 9.90 -3.58 14.36
N PHE A 291 10.62 -3.64 15.48
CA PHE A 291 11.55 -4.74 15.74
C PHE A 291 10.83 -6.07 15.99
N ASP A 292 9.63 -6.01 16.58
CA ASP A 292 8.83 -7.16 17.02
C ASP A 292 7.79 -7.61 15.98
N GLY A 293 7.80 -6.97 14.79
CA GLY A 293 6.91 -7.30 13.67
C GLY A 293 6.08 -6.10 13.22
N TRP A 294 5.09 -6.33 12.36
CA TRP A 294 4.15 -5.28 11.98
C TRP A 294 3.22 -4.93 13.14
N THR A 295 3.12 -3.64 13.43
CA THR A 295 2.26 -3.10 14.48
C THR A 295 1.39 -1.99 13.90
N PRO A 296 0.06 -2.02 14.11
CA PRO A 296 -0.83 -0.94 13.69
C PRO A 296 -0.43 0.40 14.32
N LEU A 297 -0.57 1.50 13.58
CA LEU A 297 -0.23 2.83 14.08
C LEU A 297 -0.92 3.15 15.42
N GLY A 298 -2.19 2.79 15.57
CA GLY A 298 -2.98 3.06 16.78
C GLY A 298 -2.48 2.34 18.04
N GLU A 299 -1.64 1.31 17.89
CA GLU A 299 -1.00 0.60 19.00
C GLU A 299 0.41 1.12 19.32
N LEU A 300 1.01 1.89 18.41
CA LEU A 300 2.33 2.47 18.60
C LEU A 300 2.31 3.58 19.65
N LYS A 301 3.41 3.69 20.38
CA LYS A 301 3.64 4.70 21.43
C LYS A 301 4.89 5.51 21.13
N VAL A 302 4.92 6.73 21.66
CA VAL A 302 6.16 7.53 21.70
C VAL A 302 7.21 6.71 22.45
N GLY A 303 8.39 6.55 21.84
CA GLY A 303 9.40 5.61 22.34
C GLY A 303 9.60 4.36 21.50
N ASP A 304 8.56 3.92 20.77
CA ASP A 304 8.67 2.75 19.92
C ASP A 304 9.59 3.02 18.73
N ARG A 305 10.22 1.97 18.21
CA ARG A 305 11.19 2.07 17.12
C ARG A 305 10.65 1.43 15.84
N LEU A 306 10.75 2.17 14.74
CA LEU A 306 10.33 1.70 13.43
C LEU A 306 11.52 1.25 12.57
N ALA A 307 11.28 0.23 11.75
CA ALA A 307 12.21 -0.24 10.74
C ALA A 307 12.23 0.74 9.56
N VAL A 308 13.17 1.68 9.63
CA VAL A 308 13.39 2.70 8.61
C VAL A 308 14.74 2.43 7.93
N PRO A 309 14.84 2.48 6.59
CA PRO A 309 16.09 2.21 5.90
C PRO A 309 17.17 3.23 6.29
N ARG A 310 18.31 2.73 6.76
CA ARG A 310 19.53 3.54 7.01
C ARG A 310 20.20 3.97 5.71
N ARG A 311 20.11 3.14 4.67
CA ARG A 311 20.62 3.39 3.33
C ARG A 311 19.57 2.99 2.33
N VAL A 312 19.35 3.85 1.34
CA VAL A 312 18.57 3.49 0.15
C VAL A 312 19.53 2.88 -0.88
N PRO A 313 19.17 1.77 -1.55
CA PRO A 313 19.92 1.27 -2.70
C PRO A 313 19.95 2.28 -3.86
N GLU A 314 20.81 2.02 -4.85
CA GLU A 314 20.71 2.72 -6.13
C GLU A 314 19.42 2.33 -6.83
N PRO A 315 18.84 3.23 -7.66
CA PRO A 315 17.76 2.86 -8.57
C PRO A 315 18.15 1.64 -9.40
N VAL A 316 17.17 0.78 -9.70
CA VAL A 316 17.34 -0.40 -10.55
C VAL A 316 17.82 0.02 -11.94
N HIS A 317 17.36 1.17 -12.43
CA HIS A 317 17.82 1.77 -13.67
C HIS A 317 18.52 3.09 -13.35
N THR A 318 19.85 3.07 -13.40
CA THR A 318 20.65 4.28 -13.30
C THR A 318 20.93 4.86 -14.68
N GLN A 319 20.95 6.18 -14.76
CA GLN A 319 21.34 6.92 -15.95
C GLN A 319 22.52 7.80 -15.59
N ARG A 320 23.67 7.59 -16.23
CA ARG A 320 24.83 8.47 -16.04
C ARG A 320 24.69 9.73 -16.89
N LEU A 321 25.14 10.85 -16.33
CA LEU A 321 25.35 12.10 -17.06
C LEU A 321 26.85 12.34 -17.24
N PRO A 322 27.30 13.19 -18.17
CA PRO A 322 28.68 13.65 -18.17
C PRO A 322 29.00 14.35 -16.84
N ASP A 323 30.14 14.05 -16.23
CA ASP A 323 30.50 14.60 -14.92
C ASP A 323 30.51 16.14 -14.93
N ASP A 324 30.93 16.75 -16.03
CA ASP A 324 30.91 18.20 -16.21
C ASP A 324 29.48 18.78 -16.14
N GLU A 325 28.46 18.07 -16.64
CA GLU A 325 27.07 18.49 -16.49
C GLU A 325 26.61 18.42 -15.03
N VAL A 326 27.01 17.38 -14.31
CA VAL A 326 26.68 17.19 -12.89
C VAL A 326 27.32 18.30 -12.03
N ILE A 327 28.60 18.58 -12.27
CA ILE A 327 29.37 19.62 -11.59
C ILE A 327 28.76 20.99 -11.86
N LEU A 328 28.54 21.33 -13.14
CA LEU A 328 28.00 22.63 -13.50
C LEU A 328 26.58 22.81 -12.94
N LEU A 329 25.74 21.78 -12.98
CA LEU A 329 24.38 21.84 -12.47
C LEU A 329 24.36 22.16 -10.97
N ALA A 330 25.20 21.49 -10.17
CA ALA A 330 25.31 21.72 -8.74
C ALA A 330 25.64 23.19 -8.42
N HIS A 331 26.66 23.74 -9.11
CA HIS A 331 27.07 25.14 -8.96
C HIS A 331 26.02 26.12 -9.48
N MET A 332 25.32 25.79 -10.56
CA MET A 332 24.26 26.63 -11.09
C MET A 332 23.03 26.67 -10.19
N ILE A 333 22.76 25.59 -9.44
CA ILE A 333 21.67 25.53 -8.46
C ILE A 333 21.97 26.41 -7.24
N GLY A 334 23.17 26.30 -6.66
CA GLY A 334 23.61 27.15 -5.55
C GLY A 334 23.85 28.60 -5.98
N ASP A 335 25.12 28.93 -6.24
CA ASP A 335 25.54 30.33 -6.45
C ASP A 335 25.38 30.84 -7.90
N GLY A 336 24.87 30.02 -8.83
CA GLY A 336 24.65 30.43 -10.21
C GLY A 336 23.50 31.42 -10.41
N SER A 337 23.58 32.25 -11.43
CA SER A 337 22.51 33.13 -11.89
C SER A 337 22.19 32.86 -13.36
N CYS A 338 20.95 32.50 -13.63
CA CYS A 338 20.43 32.19 -14.97
C CYS A 338 19.11 32.91 -15.27
N VAL A 339 18.90 34.09 -14.68
CA VAL A 339 17.66 34.88 -14.86
C VAL A 339 17.54 35.42 -16.30
N LYS A 340 16.29 35.65 -16.74
CA LYS A 340 16.03 36.16 -18.10
C LYS A 340 16.68 37.53 -18.31
N ARG A 341 17.16 37.78 -19.53
CA ARG A 341 17.77 39.04 -19.97
C ARG A 341 19.06 39.44 -19.23
N GLN A 342 19.69 38.51 -18.53
CA GLN A 342 21.02 38.70 -17.95
C GLN A 342 21.98 37.62 -18.46
N PRO A 343 23.30 37.91 -18.52
CA PRO A 343 24.30 36.88 -18.77
C PRO A 343 24.22 35.79 -17.70
N ILE A 344 24.44 34.53 -18.11
CA ILE A 344 24.64 33.44 -17.15
C ILE A 344 25.92 33.74 -16.39
N ARG A 345 25.80 33.71 -15.06
CA ARG A 345 26.90 34.03 -14.15
C ARG A 345 27.01 33.01 -13.03
N TYR A 346 28.21 32.88 -12.49
CA TYR A 346 28.48 32.16 -11.25
C TYR A 346 29.43 33.02 -10.41
N ALA A 347 29.19 33.13 -9.11
CA ALA A 347 30.01 33.96 -8.24
C ALA A 347 30.57 33.11 -7.09
N SER A 348 31.87 33.21 -6.81
CA SER A 348 32.49 32.55 -5.67
C SER A 348 33.77 33.27 -5.26
N ILE A 349 34.13 33.11 -3.99
CA ILE A 349 35.45 33.50 -3.47
C ILE A 349 36.46 32.34 -3.50
N ASP A 350 35.99 31.12 -3.77
CA ASP A 350 36.80 29.91 -3.77
C ASP A 350 37.33 29.62 -5.17
N GLU A 351 38.64 29.64 -5.34
CA GLU A 351 39.32 29.37 -6.61
C GLU A 351 39.10 27.95 -7.13
N GLN A 352 38.93 26.95 -6.25
CA GLN A 352 38.64 25.58 -6.67
C GLN A 352 37.24 25.50 -7.29
N ASN A 353 36.27 26.21 -6.73
CA ASN A 353 34.93 26.29 -7.30
C ASN A 353 34.92 27.03 -8.64
N LEU A 354 35.62 28.17 -8.74
CA LEU A 354 35.76 28.93 -9.98
C LEU A 354 36.43 28.09 -11.08
N ALA A 355 37.47 27.32 -10.74
CA ALA A 355 38.15 26.40 -11.66
C ALA A 355 37.23 25.24 -12.09
N ALA A 356 36.48 24.66 -11.16
CA ALA A 356 35.53 23.58 -11.45
C ALA A 356 34.44 24.04 -12.43
N VAL A 357 33.83 25.22 -12.19
CA VAL A 357 32.82 25.79 -13.09
C VAL A 357 33.40 26.13 -14.46
N SER A 358 34.62 26.69 -14.49
CA SER A 358 35.30 27.06 -15.74
C SER A 358 35.62 25.82 -16.59
N LYS A 359 36.10 24.73 -15.97
CA LYS A 359 36.33 23.45 -16.63
C LYS A 359 35.02 22.84 -17.13
N ALA A 360 34.00 22.77 -16.27
CA ALA A 360 32.72 22.17 -16.62
C ALA A 360 31.99 22.94 -17.74
N ALA A 361 32.16 24.26 -17.83
CA ALA A 361 31.62 25.07 -18.91
C ALA A 361 32.21 24.71 -20.30
N GLN A 362 33.45 24.19 -20.35
CA GLN A 362 34.09 23.78 -21.60
C GLN A 362 33.37 22.61 -22.28
N HIS A 363 32.69 21.73 -21.52
CA HIS A 363 31.82 20.68 -22.06
C HIS A 363 30.73 21.25 -22.98
N PHE A 364 30.24 22.45 -22.68
CA PHE A 364 29.26 23.18 -23.49
C PHE A 364 29.90 24.04 -24.58
N GLY A 365 31.21 23.93 -24.78
CA GLY A 365 32.01 24.81 -25.63
C GLY A 365 32.13 26.23 -25.09
N VAL A 366 31.73 26.51 -23.85
CA VAL A 366 31.74 27.86 -23.26
C VAL A 366 33.04 28.10 -22.52
N THR A 367 33.75 29.16 -22.90
CA THR A 367 34.90 29.66 -22.14
C THR A 367 34.42 30.68 -21.12
N ALA A 368 34.63 30.38 -19.83
CA ALA A 368 34.28 31.29 -18.74
C ALA A 368 35.17 32.55 -18.78
N ILE A 369 34.55 33.72 -18.58
CA ILE A 369 35.25 35.00 -18.46
C ILE A 369 35.22 35.41 -17.00
N ARG A 370 36.39 35.62 -16.41
CA ARG A 370 36.53 36.17 -15.05
C ARG A 370 36.33 37.68 -15.08
N ASP A 371 35.34 38.16 -14.34
CA ASP A 371 35.17 39.57 -14.03
C ASP A 371 35.59 39.79 -12.56
N GLU A 372 36.68 40.53 -12.38
CA GLU A 372 37.17 40.96 -11.07
C GLU A 372 36.78 42.43 -10.87
N TYR A 373 35.86 42.68 -9.95
CA TYR A 373 35.49 44.04 -9.56
C TYR A 373 36.18 44.36 -8.25
N ALA A 374 37.11 45.32 -8.24
CA ALA A 374 37.88 45.68 -7.03
C ALA A 374 37.01 46.04 -5.80
N ALA A 375 35.75 46.47 -6.02
CA ALA A 375 34.78 46.75 -4.96
C ALA A 375 33.96 45.52 -4.52
N ALA A 376 33.86 44.48 -5.35
CA ALA A 376 33.14 43.26 -5.03
C ALA A 376 34.11 42.28 -4.35
N ARG A 377 33.79 41.85 -3.12
CA ARG A 377 34.56 40.82 -2.39
C ARG A 377 34.39 39.41 -2.97
N VAL A 378 34.05 39.28 -4.25
CA VAL A 378 33.70 38.03 -4.92
C VAL A 378 34.09 38.06 -6.40
N THR A 379 34.66 36.97 -6.89
CA THR A 379 34.98 36.80 -8.31
C THR A 379 33.73 36.28 -9.03
N THR A 380 33.38 36.90 -10.16
CA THR A 380 32.25 36.47 -10.98
C THR A 380 32.74 35.86 -12.29
N LEU A 381 32.27 34.65 -12.61
CA LEU A 381 32.40 34.07 -13.94
C LEU A 381 31.19 34.44 -14.78
N ARG A 382 31.40 35.09 -15.91
CA ARG A 382 30.42 35.14 -17.01
C ARG A 382 30.59 33.94 -17.91
N LEU A 383 29.48 33.32 -18.27
CA LEU A 383 29.43 32.15 -19.16
C LEU A 383 28.77 32.56 -20.49
N PRO A 384 29.48 33.27 -21.39
CA PRO A 384 28.93 33.76 -22.65
C PRO A 384 28.64 32.61 -23.62
N ALA A 385 27.80 32.86 -24.63
CA ALA A 385 27.66 31.91 -25.73
C ALA A 385 28.98 31.85 -26.53
N PRO A 386 29.38 30.68 -27.04
CA PRO A 386 30.62 30.56 -27.82
C PRO A 386 30.50 31.14 -29.24
N TYR A 387 29.32 31.63 -29.60
CA TYR A 387 29.00 32.23 -30.88
C TYR A 387 28.10 33.45 -30.68
N ARG A 388 28.04 34.30 -31.72
CA ARG A 388 27.11 35.44 -31.75
C ARG A 388 25.66 34.93 -31.72
N LEU A 389 24.89 35.45 -30.76
CA LEU A 389 23.48 35.13 -30.63
C LEU A 389 22.67 35.85 -31.73
N THR A 390 21.84 35.10 -32.44
CA THR A 390 20.92 35.56 -33.50
C THR A 390 19.56 34.90 -33.28
N HIS A 391 18.55 35.24 -34.08
CA HIS A 391 17.24 34.56 -34.00
C HIS A 391 17.41 33.03 -34.07
N GLY A 392 16.79 32.30 -33.12
CA GLY A 392 16.89 30.84 -33.01
C GLY A 392 18.19 30.29 -32.40
N LYS A 393 19.22 31.11 -32.16
CA LYS A 393 20.46 30.67 -31.50
C LYS A 393 20.47 31.10 -30.04
N ARG A 394 20.67 30.13 -29.14
CA ARG A 394 20.70 30.34 -27.69
C ARG A 394 22.05 29.89 -27.12
N ASN A 395 22.46 30.47 -25.99
CA ASN A 395 23.60 29.96 -25.23
C ASN A 395 23.38 28.47 -24.89
N PRO A 396 24.36 27.57 -25.09
CA PRO A 396 24.19 26.13 -24.90
C PRO A 396 23.86 25.75 -23.44
N ILE A 397 24.50 26.40 -22.47
CA ILE A 397 24.18 26.22 -21.04
C ILE A 397 22.77 26.73 -20.76
N ALA A 398 22.37 27.88 -21.33
CA ALA A 398 21.01 28.38 -21.18
C ALA A 398 19.95 27.42 -21.74
N ALA A 399 20.21 26.82 -22.90
CA ALA A 399 19.32 25.87 -23.54
C ALA A 399 19.21 24.56 -22.74
N TRP A 400 20.34 24.09 -22.19
CA TRP A 400 20.38 22.92 -21.31
C TRP A 400 19.62 23.16 -19.99
N LEU A 401 19.87 24.28 -19.31
CA LEU A 401 19.12 24.65 -18.10
C LEU A 401 17.62 24.84 -18.36
N ASP A 402 17.24 25.26 -19.57
CA ASP A 402 15.83 25.38 -19.96
C ASP A 402 15.14 24.02 -20.06
N ARG A 403 15.82 23.01 -20.62
CA ARG A 403 15.30 21.62 -20.68
C ARG A 403 15.08 21.05 -19.28
N LEU A 404 15.95 21.40 -18.33
CA LEU A 404 15.82 21.03 -16.92
C LEU A 404 14.80 21.88 -16.15
N GLY A 405 14.16 22.87 -16.80
CA GLY A 405 13.22 23.78 -16.17
C GLY A 405 13.85 24.79 -15.19
N LEU A 406 15.18 24.96 -15.23
CA LEU A 406 15.95 25.83 -14.34
C LEU A 406 16.21 27.24 -14.89
N PHE A 407 16.24 27.40 -16.21
CA PHE A 407 16.51 28.70 -16.80
C PHE A 407 15.43 29.74 -16.44
N GLY A 408 15.86 30.95 -16.13
CA GLY A 408 14.97 32.06 -15.77
C GLY A 408 14.52 32.08 -14.32
N LYS A 409 14.82 31.05 -13.52
CA LYS A 409 14.47 30.97 -12.10
C LYS A 409 15.41 31.77 -11.21
N ARG A 410 14.85 32.36 -10.15
CA ARG A 410 15.59 32.95 -9.03
C ARG A 410 16.06 31.86 -8.07
N SER A 411 17.01 32.17 -7.19
CA SER A 411 17.60 31.21 -6.23
C SER A 411 16.56 30.37 -5.47
N TYR A 412 15.51 30.99 -4.93
CA TYR A 412 14.45 30.30 -4.18
C TYR A 412 13.47 29.49 -5.06
N GLU A 413 13.51 29.63 -6.39
CA GLU A 413 12.63 28.92 -7.33
C GLU A 413 13.31 27.71 -7.96
N LYS A 414 14.64 27.60 -7.83
CA LYS A 414 15.44 26.48 -8.33
C LYS A 414 15.15 25.23 -7.52
N PHE A 415 15.33 24.08 -8.16
CA PHE A 415 15.11 22.76 -7.57
C PHE A 415 16.14 21.78 -8.13
N VAL A 416 16.30 20.62 -7.50
CA VAL A 416 17.13 19.54 -8.03
C VAL A 416 16.34 18.81 -9.12
N PRO A 417 16.81 18.78 -10.39
CA PRO A 417 16.10 18.10 -11.47
C PRO A 417 15.96 16.60 -11.23
N TYR A 418 14.93 16.01 -11.83
CA TYR A 418 14.58 14.60 -11.67
C TYR A 418 15.73 13.66 -12.06
N GLU A 419 16.46 14.02 -13.10
CA GLU A 419 17.57 13.28 -13.68
C GLU A 419 18.69 13.02 -12.65
N ILE A 420 18.88 13.93 -11.68
CA ILE A 420 19.86 13.76 -10.60
C ILE A 420 19.51 12.56 -9.69
N PHE A 421 18.22 12.30 -9.47
CA PHE A 421 17.77 11.19 -8.61
C PHE A 421 17.97 9.82 -9.26
N ALA A 422 18.12 9.77 -10.60
CA ALA A 422 18.40 8.57 -11.36
C ALA A 422 19.91 8.29 -11.54
N LEU A 423 20.78 9.15 -11.03
CA LEU A 423 22.24 8.96 -11.12
C LEU A 423 22.71 7.81 -10.21
N PRO A 424 23.82 7.13 -10.55
CA PRO A 424 24.50 6.22 -9.63
C PRO A 424 25.11 6.97 -8.43
N LYS A 425 25.41 6.28 -7.32
CA LYS A 425 25.82 6.91 -6.06
C LYS A 425 27.08 7.73 -6.15
N ASP A 426 28.03 7.33 -7.00
CA ASP A 426 29.26 8.09 -7.24
C ASP A 426 28.95 9.46 -7.86
N GLN A 427 28.01 9.54 -8.80
CA GLN A 427 27.60 10.81 -9.40
C GLN A 427 26.67 11.64 -8.50
N ILE A 428 25.82 11.00 -7.69
CA ILE A 428 25.10 11.70 -6.62
C ILE A 428 26.09 12.30 -5.61
N ALA A 429 27.12 11.56 -5.23
CA ALA A 429 28.16 12.05 -4.33
C ALA A 429 28.95 13.21 -4.97
N LEU A 430 29.25 13.13 -6.27
CA LEU A 430 29.87 14.23 -7.02
C LEU A 430 28.97 15.47 -7.03
N PHE A 431 27.69 15.31 -7.33
CA PHE A 431 26.70 16.39 -7.30
C PHE A 431 26.64 17.07 -5.93
N LEU A 432 26.45 16.28 -4.86
CA LEU A 432 26.36 16.78 -3.49
C LEU A 432 27.65 17.46 -3.02
N ARG A 433 28.82 16.92 -3.40
CA ARG A 433 30.12 17.54 -3.12
C ARG A 433 30.17 18.97 -3.65
N HIS A 434 29.72 19.19 -4.88
CA HIS A 434 29.75 20.52 -5.49
C HIS A 434 28.60 21.42 -5.02
N LEU A 435 27.41 20.86 -4.75
CA LEU A 435 26.29 21.62 -4.24
C LEU A 435 26.54 22.12 -2.81
N TRP A 436 27.23 21.35 -1.97
CA TRP A 436 27.62 21.78 -0.63
C TRP A 436 28.86 22.68 -0.62
N ALA A 437 29.57 22.81 -1.74
CA ALA A 437 30.66 23.76 -1.88
C ALA A 437 30.14 25.19 -2.17
N THR A 438 28.84 25.36 -2.45
CA THR A 438 28.17 26.65 -2.63
C THR A 438 27.37 27.04 -1.38
N ASP A 439 26.51 28.06 -1.47
CA ASP A 439 25.51 28.42 -0.44
C ASP A 439 24.45 27.35 -0.12
N GLY A 440 24.66 26.10 -0.56
CA GLY A 440 23.76 24.97 -0.38
C GLY A 440 23.47 24.70 1.10
N SER A 441 22.33 25.19 1.58
CA SER A 441 21.83 24.90 2.93
C SER A 441 20.72 23.85 2.87
N ILE A 442 20.74 22.90 3.80
CA ILE A 442 19.59 22.04 4.04
C ILE A 442 18.66 22.78 5.00
N ARG A 443 17.54 23.30 4.48
CA ARG A 443 16.44 23.80 5.32
C ARG A 443 15.47 22.65 5.56
N TRP A 444 15.36 22.24 6.82
CA TRP A 444 14.46 21.19 7.30
C TRP A 444 13.07 21.76 7.58
#